data_AF-A0A9R1VDI3-F1
#
_entry.id   AF-A0A9R1VDI3-F1
#
_cell.length_a   1.000
_cell.length_b   1.000
_cell.length_c   1.000
_cell.angle_alpha   90.00
_cell.angle_beta   90.00
_cell.angle_gamma   90.00
#
_symmetry.space_group_name_H-M   'P 1'
#
loop_
_entity.id
_entity.type
_entity.pdbx_description
1 polymer ?
#
loop_
_entity_poly.entity_id
_entity_poly.type
_entity_poly.pdbx_seq_one_letter_code
_entity_poly.pdbx_strand_id
1 'polypeptide(L)'
;MACYHVNQRDEIRRAYLLNRSWFYDNKYWLEYIIKETAAFCLCYYLFKSNIPNQGGLDHFVNCGFKESGLDYHKAGTPYNIFVQKCKNLMNQRQSITSAFEKQTTLKEKQYRTHLNASNDCVRFLLHQ
;
A
#
# COMPACT_ATOMS: atom_id res chain seq x y z
N MET A 1 -2.08 -12.88 -29.38
CA MET A 1 -1.48 -12.36 -28.12
C MET A 1 -0.26 -11.55 -28.54
N ALA A 2 -0.39 -10.23 -28.71
CA ALA A 2 0.70 -9.40 -29.23
C ALA A 2 1.65 -9.02 -28.10
N CYS A 3 2.90 -9.50 -28.16
CA CYS A 3 3.95 -9.13 -27.23
C CYS A 3 4.61 -7.85 -27.75
N TYR A 4 4.36 -6.71 -27.10
CA TYR A 4 4.99 -5.44 -27.46
C TYR A 4 6.42 -5.40 -26.93
N HIS A 5 7.34 -4.81 -27.71
CA HIS A 5 8.70 -4.54 -27.29
C HIS A 5 8.70 -3.59 -26.07
N VAL A 6 9.51 -3.86 -25.05
CA VAL A 6 9.51 -3.14 -23.75
C VAL A 6 9.60 -1.61 -23.92
N ASN A 7 10.38 -1.13 -24.89
CA ASN A 7 10.55 0.30 -25.15
C ASN A 7 9.29 0.94 -25.75
N GLN A 8 8.57 0.25 -26.66
CA GLN A 8 7.31 0.73 -27.22
C GLN A 8 6.19 0.76 -26.17
N ARG A 9 6.19 -0.22 -25.25
CA ARG A 9 5.29 -0.23 -24.09
C ARG A 9 5.49 1.04 -23.25
N ASP A 10 6.73 1.37 -22.91
CA ASP A 10 7.02 2.52 -22.07
C ASP A 10 6.78 3.85 -22.78
N GLU A 11 7.01 3.94 -24.08
CA GLU A 11 6.71 5.13 -24.90
C GLU A 11 5.20 5.38 -25.03
N ILE A 12 4.40 4.35 -25.36
CA ILE A 12 2.93 4.47 -25.45
C ILE A 12 2.35 4.81 -24.07
N ARG A 13 2.86 4.17 -23.01
CA ARG A 13 2.50 4.51 -21.63
C ARG A 13 2.84 5.96 -21.32
N ARG A 14 4.06 6.42 -21.61
CA ARG A 14 4.46 7.82 -21.40
C ARG A 14 3.61 8.80 -22.18
N ALA A 15 3.33 8.54 -23.46
CA ALA A 15 2.52 9.41 -24.31
C ALA A 15 1.05 9.52 -23.82
N TYR A 16 0.44 8.40 -23.41
CA TYR A 16 -0.91 8.39 -22.86
C TYR A 16 -0.98 9.07 -21.48
N LEU A 17 0.05 8.87 -20.64
CA LEU A 17 0.11 9.46 -19.31
C LEU A 17 0.45 10.96 -19.36
N LEU A 18 1.24 11.43 -20.33
CA LEU A 18 1.62 12.84 -20.50
C LEU A 18 0.40 13.77 -20.61
N ASN A 19 -0.71 13.26 -21.15
CA ASN A 19 -1.93 14.03 -21.41
C ASN A 19 -2.96 13.95 -20.26
N ARG A 20 -2.62 13.31 -19.12
CA ARG A 20 -3.58 13.07 -18.03
C ARG A 20 -2.97 13.37 -16.66
N SER A 21 -3.08 14.63 -16.24
CA SER A 21 -2.72 15.10 -14.89
C SER A 21 -3.32 14.25 -13.78
N TRP A 22 -4.58 13.81 -13.96
CA TRP A 22 -5.27 12.97 -12.99
C TRP A 22 -4.58 11.63 -12.69
N PHE A 23 -3.85 11.05 -13.64
CA PHE A 23 -3.11 9.82 -13.38
C PHE A 23 -1.90 10.11 -12.51
N TYR A 24 -1.19 11.21 -12.74
CA TYR A 24 -0.02 11.58 -11.94
C TYR A 24 -0.37 11.84 -10.48
N ASP A 25 -1.51 12.47 -10.22
CA ASP A 25 -2.05 12.69 -8.87
C ASP A 25 -2.34 11.36 -8.15
N ASN A 26 -2.53 10.29 -8.91
CA ASN A 26 -3.03 9.00 -8.46
C ASN A 26 -2.11 7.81 -8.81
N LYS A 27 -0.87 8.11 -9.26
CA LYS A 27 0.08 7.15 -9.83
C LYS A 27 0.52 6.07 -8.86
N TYR A 28 0.38 6.33 -7.56
CA TYR A 28 0.81 5.44 -6.49
C TYR A 28 -0.15 4.25 -6.30
N TRP A 29 -1.35 4.30 -6.87
CA TRP A 29 -2.36 3.26 -6.71
C TRP A 29 -3.00 2.81 -8.04
N LEU A 30 -2.64 3.46 -9.15
CA LEU A 30 -3.10 3.11 -10.50
C LEU A 30 -1.99 2.47 -11.35
N GLU A 31 -2.31 1.35 -11.98
CA GLU A 31 -1.49 0.70 -13.00
C GLU A 31 -2.15 0.82 -14.37
N TYR A 32 -1.42 1.33 -15.36
CA TYR A 32 -1.91 1.43 -16.73
C TYR A 32 -1.60 0.16 -17.53
N ILE A 33 -2.62 -0.43 -18.16
CA ILE A 33 -2.49 -1.58 -19.05
C ILE A 33 -2.77 -1.12 -20.50
N ILE A 34 -1.72 -1.13 -21.33
CA ILE A 34 -1.76 -0.62 -22.71
C ILE A 34 -2.73 -1.42 -23.57
N LYS A 35 -2.71 -2.75 -23.46
CA LYS A 35 -3.56 -3.65 -24.23
C LYS A 35 -5.04 -3.31 -24.07
N GLU A 36 -5.43 -2.90 -22.87
CA GLU A 36 -6.81 -2.56 -22.54
C GLU A 36 -7.09 -1.05 -22.67
N THR A 37 -6.06 -0.24 -22.98
CA THR A 37 -6.12 1.23 -23.00
C THR A 37 -6.77 1.84 -21.75
N ALA A 38 -6.61 1.17 -20.60
CA ALA A 38 -7.30 1.48 -19.35
C ALA A 38 -6.33 1.50 -18.17
N ALA A 39 -6.65 2.34 -17.17
CA ALA A 39 -5.95 2.31 -15.88
C ALA A 39 -6.68 1.37 -14.93
N PHE A 40 -5.97 0.64 -14.09
CA PHE A 40 -6.53 -0.26 -13.09
C PHE A 40 -6.06 0.18 -11.72
N CYS A 41 -6.89 -0.01 -10.70
CA CYS A 41 -6.51 0.34 -9.33
C CYS A 41 -6.08 -0.92 -8.58
N LEU A 42 -4.79 -1.00 -8.24
CA LEU A 42 -4.23 -2.13 -7.48
C LEU A 42 -4.92 -2.25 -6.11
N CYS A 43 -5.30 -1.13 -5.50
CA CYS A 43 -6.02 -1.11 -4.22
C CYS A 43 -7.39 -1.78 -4.30
N TYR A 44 -8.11 -1.57 -5.39
CA TYR A 44 -9.40 -2.23 -5.60
C TYR A 44 -9.23 -3.72 -5.85
N TYR A 45 -8.17 -4.13 -6.57
CA TYR A 45 -7.86 -5.54 -6.76
C TYR A 45 -7.54 -6.25 -5.44
N LEU A 46 -6.62 -5.70 -4.65
CA LEU A 46 -6.14 -6.32 -3.40
C LEU A 46 -7.20 -6.35 -2.30
N PHE A 47 -8.01 -5.30 -2.20
CA PHE A 47 -8.98 -5.16 -1.12
C PHE A 47 -10.42 -5.42 -1.56
N LYS A 48 -10.63 -5.95 -2.77
CA LYS A 48 -11.96 -6.41 -3.23
C LYS A 48 -12.54 -7.33 -2.16
N SER A 49 -13.52 -6.82 -1.42
CA SER A 49 -14.24 -7.60 -0.45
C SER A 49 -15.30 -8.42 -1.16
N ASN A 50 -15.44 -9.70 -0.83
CA ASN A 50 -16.58 -10.55 -1.25
C ASN A 50 -17.88 -10.12 -0.55
N ILE A 51 -18.15 -8.82 -0.47
CA ILE A 51 -19.43 -8.31 0.03
C ILE A 51 -20.45 -8.58 -1.08
N PRO A 52 -21.44 -9.47 -0.87
CA PRO A 52 -22.49 -9.69 -1.84
C PRO A 52 -23.22 -8.36 -2.06
N ASN A 53 -23.41 -7.96 -3.32
CA ASN A 53 -24.08 -6.72 -3.78
C ASN A 53 -23.22 -5.45 -4.04
N GLN A 54 -21.90 -5.55 -4.24
CA GLN A 54 -21.13 -4.44 -4.84
C GLN A 54 -20.96 -4.60 -6.37
N GLY A 55 -22.08 -4.62 -7.11
CA GLY A 55 -22.10 -4.80 -8.57
C GLY A 55 -21.25 -3.81 -9.38
N GLY A 56 -20.84 -2.68 -8.79
CA GLY A 56 -19.91 -1.74 -9.42
C GLY A 56 -18.43 -2.12 -9.31
N LEU A 57 -18.02 -2.87 -8.28
CA LEU A 57 -16.59 -3.16 -8.04
C LEU A 57 -15.99 -4.09 -9.10
N ASP A 58 -16.80 -5.01 -9.62
CA ASP A 58 -16.37 -6.02 -10.59
C ASP A 58 -15.99 -5.39 -11.93
N HIS A 59 -16.70 -4.35 -12.35
CA HIS A 59 -16.35 -3.57 -13.54
C HIS A 59 -15.01 -2.84 -13.38
N PHE A 60 -14.70 -2.29 -12.20
CA PHE A 60 -13.45 -1.57 -11.98
C PHE A 60 -12.22 -2.49 -11.94
N VAL A 61 -12.42 -3.75 -11.52
CA VAL A 61 -11.35 -4.76 -11.50
C VAL A 61 -11.15 -5.38 -12.88
N ASN A 62 -12.23 -5.62 -13.63
CA ASN A 62 -12.16 -6.34 -14.90
C ASN A 62 -12.01 -5.42 -16.14
N CYS A 63 -12.59 -4.22 -16.11
CA CYS A 63 -12.64 -3.31 -17.27
C CYS A 63 -11.74 -2.07 -17.14
N GLY A 64 -11.26 -1.76 -15.93
CA GLY A 64 -10.44 -0.59 -15.65
C GLY A 64 -11.17 0.77 -15.81
N PHE A 65 -10.42 1.85 -15.63
CA PHE A 65 -10.83 3.24 -15.74
C PHE A 65 -10.47 3.80 -17.12
N LYS A 66 -11.49 4.37 -17.78
CA LYS A 66 -11.33 5.37 -18.83
C LYS A 66 -11.50 6.76 -18.21
N GLU A 67 -11.08 7.82 -18.90
CA GLU A 67 -11.09 9.21 -18.39
C GLU A 67 -12.40 9.62 -17.72
N SER A 68 -13.53 9.28 -18.36
CA SER A 68 -14.88 9.60 -17.88
C SER A 68 -15.32 8.82 -16.64
N GLY A 69 -14.61 7.75 -16.25
CA GLY A 69 -14.95 6.92 -15.10
C GLY A 69 -14.30 7.37 -13.78
N LEU A 70 -13.33 8.29 -13.82
CA LEU A 70 -12.57 8.68 -12.63
C LEU A 70 -13.33 9.66 -11.74
N ASP A 71 -14.11 10.57 -12.32
CA ASP A 71 -14.86 11.56 -11.53
C ASP A 71 -16.00 10.90 -10.76
N TYR A 72 -16.65 9.91 -11.35
CA TYR A 72 -17.63 9.06 -10.66
C TYR A 72 -16.98 8.24 -9.53
N HIS A 73 -15.70 7.86 -9.71
CA HIS A 73 -14.93 7.07 -8.76
C HIS A 73 -14.51 7.87 -7.51
N LYS A 74 -14.06 9.12 -7.69
CA LYS A 74 -13.65 10.01 -6.59
C LYS A 74 -14.81 10.40 -5.68
N ALA A 75 -16.04 10.40 -6.19
CA ALA A 75 -17.25 10.77 -5.44
C ALA A 75 -17.78 9.64 -4.52
N GLY A 76 -17.24 8.41 -4.62
CA GLY A 76 -17.75 7.26 -3.89
C GLY A 76 -17.07 7.00 -2.53
N THR A 77 -17.85 6.71 -1.50
CA THR A 77 -17.40 6.29 -0.16
C THR A 77 -16.41 5.11 -0.15
N PRO A 78 -16.55 4.07 -1.00
CA PRO A 78 -15.61 2.94 -1.03
C PRO A 78 -14.18 3.33 -1.43
N TYR A 79 -14.03 4.36 -2.29
CA TYR A 79 -12.73 4.80 -2.79
C TYR A 79 -11.80 5.26 -1.66
N ASN A 80 -12.30 6.11 -0.75
CA ASN A 80 -11.52 6.61 0.38
C ASN A 80 -11.07 5.48 1.31
N ILE A 81 -11.91 4.46 1.51
CA ILE A 81 -11.58 3.29 2.33
C ILE A 81 -10.48 2.47 1.68
N PHE A 82 -10.57 2.17 0.38
CA PHE A 82 -9.55 1.39 -0.33
C PHE A 82 -8.22 2.12 -0.46
N VAL A 83 -8.26 3.42 -0.74
CA VAL A 83 -7.06 4.27 -0.72
C VAL A 83 -6.42 4.27 0.65
N GLN A 84 -7.21 4.39 1.74
CA GLN A 84 -6.67 4.36 3.08
C GLN A 84 -6.04 2.99 3.42
N LYS A 85 -6.69 1.89 3.05
CA LYS A 85 -6.13 0.54 3.21
C LYS A 85 -4.81 0.39 2.46
N CYS A 86 -4.71 0.91 1.24
CA CYS A 86 -3.46 0.95 0.49
C CYS A 86 -2.38 1.81 1.14
N LYS A 87 -2.73 3.01 1.62
CA LYS A 87 -1.80 3.87 2.36
C LYS A 87 -1.25 3.15 3.59
N ASN A 88 -2.10 2.42 4.31
CA ASN A 88 -1.69 1.61 5.46
C ASN A 88 -0.78 0.46 5.04
N LEU A 89 -1.10 -0.24 3.93
CA LEU A 89 -0.24 -1.31 3.39
C LEU A 89 1.14 -0.80 2.98
N MET A 90 1.22 0.36 2.34
CA MET A 90 2.49 0.99 1.95
C MET A 90 3.25 1.60 3.14
N ASN A 91 2.62 1.72 4.31
CA ASN A 91 3.25 2.25 5.50
C ASN A 91 4.11 1.16 6.17
N GLN A 92 5.38 1.10 5.77
CA GLN A 92 6.36 0.15 6.30
C GLN A 92 6.48 0.16 7.83
N ARG A 93 6.20 1.30 8.50
CA ARG A 93 6.24 1.42 9.97
C ARG A 93 5.17 0.58 10.69
N GLN A 94 4.12 0.19 9.97
CA GLN A 94 3.06 -0.71 10.43
C GLN A 94 3.28 -2.15 9.97
N SER A 95 4.42 -2.46 9.35
CA SER A 95 4.75 -3.83 8.96
C SER A 95 4.91 -4.75 10.18
N ILE A 96 4.66 -6.03 9.96
CA ILE A 96 4.88 -7.10 10.95
C ILE A 96 6.33 -7.07 11.42
N THR A 97 7.29 -6.91 10.51
CA THR A 97 8.71 -6.80 10.82
C THR A 97 9.00 -5.64 11.78
N SER A 98 8.50 -4.44 11.47
CA SER A 98 8.68 -3.27 12.34
C SER A 98 8.01 -3.43 13.71
N ALA A 99 6.93 -4.21 13.81
CA ALA A 99 6.32 -4.54 15.10
C ALA A 99 7.23 -5.48 15.93
N PHE A 100 7.83 -6.50 15.30
CA PHE A 100 8.79 -7.39 15.95
C PHE A 100 10.08 -6.68 16.39
N GLU A 101 10.61 -5.79 15.56
CA GLU A 101 11.77 -4.97 15.91
C GLU A 101 11.51 -4.14 17.17
N LYS A 102 10.38 -3.41 17.20
CA LYS A 102 9.96 -2.64 18.38
C LYS A 102 9.82 -3.51 19.63
N GLN A 103 9.20 -4.68 19.50
CA GLN A 103 9.05 -5.61 20.61
C GLN A 103 10.41 -6.11 21.11
N THR A 104 11.33 -6.43 20.20
CA THR A 104 12.68 -6.90 20.52
C THR A 104 13.45 -5.82 21.28
N THR A 105 13.48 -4.59 20.76
CA THR A 105 14.13 -3.44 21.43
C THR A 105 13.55 -3.18 22.82
N LEU A 106 12.24 -3.31 22.99
CA LEU A 106 11.61 -3.16 24.30
C LEU A 106 12.08 -4.24 25.29
N LYS A 107 12.12 -5.51 24.85
CA LYS A 107 12.59 -6.63 25.67
C LYS A 107 14.06 -6.47 26.07
N GLU A 108 14.93 -6.06 25.15
CA GLU A 108 16.34 -5.78 25.44
C GLU A 108 16.51 -4.68 26.48
N LYS A 109 15.73 -3.59 26.34
CA LYS A 109 15.75 -2.49 27.31
C LYS A 109 15.32 -2.96 28.70
N GLN A 110 14.23 -3.72 28.80
CA GLN A 110 13.75 -4.27 30.06
C GLN A 110 14.77 -5.22 30.70
N TYR A 111 15.37 -6.10 29.90
CA TYR A 111 16.41 -7.01 30.37
C TYR A 111 17.61 -6.25 30.94
N ARG A 112 18.11 -5.22 30.24
CA ARG A 112 19.21 -4.37 30.73
C ARG A 112 18.85 -3.68 32.05
N THR A 113 17.62 -3.16 32.19
CA THR A 113 17.16 -2.55 33.43
C THR A 113 17.18 -3.55 34.59
N HIS A 114 16.63 -4.75 34.40
CA HIS A 114 16.64 -5.79 35.45
C HIS A 114 18.05 -6.23 35.82
N LEU A 115 18.92 -6.45 34.82
CA LEU A 115 20.30 -6.85 35.05
C LEU A 115 21.05 -5.80 35.88
N ASN A 116 20.90 -4.52 35.53
CA ASN A 116 21.52 -3.43 36.28
C ASN A 116 21.00 -3.38 37.71
N ALA A 117 19.68 -3.49 37.92
CA ALA A 117 19.09 -3.51 39.25
C ALA A 117 19.61 -4.69 40.10
N SER A 118 19.67 -5.89 39.53
CA SER A 118 20.25 -7.06 40.22
C SER A 118 21.72 -6.84 40.59
N ASN A 119 22.49 -6.25 39.68
CA ASN A 119 23.90 -5.94 39.93
C ASN A 119 24.07 -4.87 41.02
N ASP A 120 23.19 -3.86 41.07
CA ASP A 120 23.19 -2.85 42.13
C ASP A 120 22.82 -3.47 43.49
N CYS A 121 21.86 -4.40 43.53
CA CYS A 121 21.56 -5.16 44.74
C CYS A 121 22.75 -5.98 45.23
N VAL A 122 23.48 -6.66 44.33
CA VAL A 122 24.68 -7.43 44.68
C VAL A 122 25.77 -6.53 45.24
N ARG A 123 26.04 -5.38 44.59
CA ARG A 123 27.01 -4.39 45.09
C ARG A 123 26.66 -3.89 46.49
N PHE A 124 25.38 -3.55 46.70
CA PHE A 124 24.89 -3.12 48.01
C PHE A 124 25.12 -4.18 49.09
N LEU A 125 24.78 -5.45 48.81
CA LEU A 125 24.95 -6.56 49.75
C LEU A 125 26.43 -6.87 50.04
N LEU A 126 27.30 -6.67 49.05
CA LEU A 126 28.74 -6.89 49.19
C LEU A 126 29.50 -5.68 49.74
N HIS A 127 28.80 -4.56 50.01
CA HIS A 127 29.42 -3.28 50.38
C HIS A 127 30.52 -2.84 49.38
N GLN A 128 30.33 -3.12 48.09
CA GLN A 128 31.20 -2.69 46.98
C GLN A 128 30.65 -1.45 46.30
#